data_AF-A0A8K0RT76-F1
#
_entry.id   AF-A0A8K0RT76-F1
#
_cell.length_a   1.000
_cell.length_b   1.000
_cell.length_c   1.000
_cell.angle_alpha   90.00
_cell.angle_beta   90.00
_cell.angle_gamma   90.00
#
_symmetry.space_group_name_H-M   'P 1'
#
loop_
_entity.id
_entity.type
_entity.pdbx_description
1 polymer ?
#
loop_
_entity_poly.entity_id
_entity_poly.type
_entity_poly.pdbx_seq_one_letter_code
_entity_poly.pdbx_strand_id
1 'polypeptide(L)'
;MPNRFLIWGETGWVAGHLKALLEKQGKDVHTTSVRMENVSQVAEELRRIQPTHVLNAAGCTGRPNVDWCEDNKAQTVRSNVIGTLTLADQCYQLGIHCTVFATGCIYQYDEHHPIGGAGFTEEDAPNFTGSFYSMTKGHVEPILSCYDNVLILRLRMPVSDDLHPRNFVTKILNYDHVVNVPNSNTILHDLLPISIALAEHRDTGVFNFTNPGAISHNQVLTLFRDIIRPSLTWRNFSLEEQSHVIKAGRSNCMLDTSKLEAKAKDVSLPTAELWICGFFFFFHSFLFNWSNPNSDKRNSSQQEKCYPMPPQEIIPHHLPTSTFKTQVIIIKGYPIAMKKFVQLSFAAFHFTVTWLALWVVSRDHFAFFTPKHVSLTQMLPLSVAMTLNIVFPNLSLAYSTITFYQIARVLVTPCVAIIDYVFYSVSMSGIAASTLVVACLGVTMVSYYDSRPSNDANVKTTSQIGIVFALMGVVFSSLYTVWIAAFRKKLNISSMQLLLNQAPLSAFLLLYLIPWVDNFPVINDISISHWILIPFSGILAMLINISQFFIIAETGPVASTVVGHSKTCTIVVLSWAVSGRAATDMSVIGLLIALSGIFR
;
A
#
# COMPACT_ATOMS: atom_id res chain seq x y z
N MET A 1 16.34 5.40 -33.72
CA MET A 1 15.60 6.64 -33.36
C MET A 1 14.94 6.39 -32.01
N PRO A 2 14.80 7.41 -31.15
CA PRO A 2 14.05 7.28 -29.89
C PRO A 2 12.59 6.91 -30.18
N ASN A 3 11.98 6.15 -29.27
CA ASN A 3 10.57 5.77 -29.40
C ASN A 3 9.66 7.00 -29.24
N ARG A 4 8.74 7.19 -30.19
CA ARG A 4 7.68 8.20 -30.15
C ARG A 4 6.33 7.51 -30.06
N PHE A 5 5.60 7.80 -29.00
CA PHE A 5 4.32 7.19 -28.69
C PHE A 5 3.16 8.12 -29.06
N LEU A 6 2.15 7.59 -29.74
CA LEU A 6 0.88 8.25 -29.96
C LEU A 6 -0.25 7.45 -29.30
N ILE A 7 -0.92 8.05 -28.32
CA ILE A 7 -2.01 7.41 -27.59
C ILE A 7 -3.35 7.87 -28.15
N TRP A 8 -4.17 6.90 -28.58
CA TRP A 8 -5.54 7.14 -29.00
C TRP A 8 -6.50 7.10 -27.82
N GLY A 9 -7.43 8.06 -27.79
CA GLY A 9 -8.42 8.17 -26.72
C GLY A 9 -7.98 9.09 -25.58
N GLU A 10 -7.46 10.27 -25.91
CA GLU A 10 -6.92 11.28 -24.99
C GLU A 10 -7.70 11.49 -23.69
N THR A 11 -9.03 11.51 -23.73
CA THR A 11 -9.89 11.72 -22.55
C THR A 11 -10.23 10.42 -21.80
N GLY A 12 -9.63 9.30 -22.20
CA GLY A 12 -9.88 7.96 -21.68
C GLY A 12 -9.10 7.70 -20.40
N TRP A 13 -9.69 6.93 -19.49
CA TRP A 13 -9.08 6.61 -18.20
C TRP A 13 -7.73 5.88 -18.34
N VAL A 14 -7.67 4.82 -19.15
CA VAL A 14 -6.43 4.07 -19.41
C VAL A 14 -5.40 4.93 -20.16
N ALA A 15 -5.85 5.76 -21.12
CA ALA A 15 -4.97 6.67 -21.86
C ALA A 15 -4.29 7.69 -20.94
N GLY A 16 -5.02 8.23 -19.95
CA GLY A 16 -4.45 9.14 -18.96
C GLY A 16 -3.35 8.50 -18.13
N HIS A 17 -3.56 7.26 -17.66
CA HIS A 17 -2.54 6.49 -16.94
C HIS A 17 -1.30 6.21 -17.81
N LEU A 18 -1.50 5.80 -19.06
CA LEU A 18 -0.40 5.56 -20.01
C LEU A 18 0.41 6.83 -20.29
N LYS A 19 -0.27 7.96 -20.51
CA LYS A 19 0.38 9.25 -20.74
C LYS A 19 1.26 9.61 -19.55
N ALA A 20 0.72 9.57 -18.33
CA ALA A 20 1.46 9.90 -17.12
C ALA A 20 2.68 8.98 -16.90
N LEU A 21 2.54 7.68 -17.18
CA LEU A 21 3.65 6.72 -17.09
C LEU A 21 4.77 7.03 -18.09
N LEU A 22 4.42 7.31 -19.35
CA LEU A 22 5.38 7.62 -20.41
C LEU A 22 6.09 8.97 -20.16
N GLU A 23 5.36 10.00 -19.73
CA GLU A 23 5.93 11.30 -19.35
C GLU A 23 6.91 11.16 -18.17
N LYS A 24 6.54 10.37 -17.15
CA LYS A 24 7.41 10.08 -15.99
C LYS A 24 8.69 9.34 -16.40
N GLN A 25 8.64 8.52 -17.44
CA GLN A 25 9.80 7.85 -18.02
C GLN A 25 10.62 8.73 -18.98
N GLY A 26 10.21 10.00 -19.18
CA GLY A 26 10.88 10.94 -20.09
C GLY A 26 10.74 10.58 -21.57
N LYS A 27 9.68 9.85 -21.95
CA LYS A 27 9.44 9.41 -23.34
C LYS A 27 8.76 10.50 -24.15
N ASP A 28 8.97 10.49 -25.47
CA ASP A 28 8.26 11.36 -26.42
C ASP A 28 6.84 10.83 -26.62
N VAL A 29 5.85 11.48 -26.00
CA VAL A 29 4.46 11.02 -25.95
C VAL A 29 3.48 12.09 -26.40
N HIS A 30 2.57 11.70 -27.29
CA HIS A 30 1.48 12.53 -27.79
C HIS A 30 0.13 11.83 -27.57
N THR A 31 -0.92 12.63 -27.42
CA THR A 31 -2.30 12.15 -27.33
C THR A 31 -3.14 12.74 -28.45
N THR A 32 -4.19 12.03 -28.86
CA THR A 32 -5.13 12.55 -29.87
C THR A 32 -6.60 12.26 -29.51
N SER A 33 -7.46 13.20 -29.91
CA SER A 33 -8.92 13.11 -29.82
C SER A 33 -9.56 12.74 -31.16
N VAL A 34 -8.77 12.49 -32.21
CA VAL A 34 -9.25 12.06 -33.53
C VAL A 34 -10.08 10.79 -33.41
N ARG A 35 -11.23 10.77 -34.10
CA ARG A 35 -12.12 9.61 -34.14
C ARG A 35 -11.57 8.54 -35.08
N MET A 36 -11.41 7.32 -34.58
CA MET A 36 -10.77 6.23 -35.33
C MET A 36 -11.53 5.83 -36.59
N GLU A 37 -12.85 6.03 -36.62
CA GLU A 37 -13.69 5.78 -37.80
C GLU A 37 -13.49 6.80 -38.93
N ASN A 38 -12.74 7.87 -38.70
CA ASN A 38 -12.43 8.87 -39.72
C ASN A 38 -11.04 8.61 -40.34
N VAL A 39 -11.03 7.76 -41.37
CA VAL A 39 -9.82 7.30 -42.06
C VAL A 39 -8.88 8.45 -42.45
N SER A 40 -9.41 9.52 -43.04
CA SER A 40 -8.59 10.64 -43.51
C SER A 40 -7.87 11.37 -42.38
N GLN A 41 -8.57 11.61 -41.26
CA GLN A 41 -7.98 12.27 -40.10
C GLN A 41 -6.99 11.37 -39.37
N VAL A 42 -7.26 10.06 -39.28
CA VAL A 42 -6.30 9.09 -38.72
C VAL A 42 -5.00 9.12 -39.52
N ALA A 43 -5.08 9.08 -40.85
CA ALA A 43 -3.91 9.11 -41.71
C ALA A 43 -3.13 10.43 -41.62
N GLU A 44 -3.83 11.57 -41.52
CA GLU A 44 -3.22 12.88 -41.33
C GLU A 44 -2.48 12.97 -39.99
N GLU A 45 -3.10 12.49 -38.91
CA GLU A 45 -2.53 12.55 -37.57
C GLU A 45 -1.27 11.66 -37.43
N LEU A 46 -1.31 10.46 -38.02
CA LEU A 46 -0.15 9.56 -38.08
C LEU A 46 1.01 10.19 -38.87
N ARG A 47 0.71 10.88 -40.00
CA ARG A 47 1.72 11.59 -40.80
C ARG A 47 2.30 12.81 -40.09
N ARG A 48 1.47 13.54 -39.33
CA ARG A 48 1.87 14.74 -38.58
C ARG A 48 2.81 14.40 -37.42
N ILE A 49 2.47 13.39 -36.63
CA ILE A 49 3.24 13.00 -35.45
C ILE A 49 4.43 12.09 -35.81
N GLN A 50 4.30 11.27 -36.86
CA GLN A 50 5.29 10.24 -37.22
C GLN A 50 5.66 9.34 -36.02
N PRO A 51 4.68 8.71 -35.33
CA PRO A 51 4.97 7.87 -34.18
C PRO A 51 5.65 6.57 -34.59
N THR A 52 6.47 6.01 -33.71
CA THR A 52 7.00 4.64 -33.88
C THR A 52 6.09 3.59 -33.26
N HIS A 53 5.33 3.99 -32.24
CA HIS A 53 4.38 3.14 -31.51
C HIS A 53 3.04 3.86 -31.32
N VAL A 54 1.94 3.16 -31.56
CA VAL A 54 0.57 3.63 -31.31
C VAL A 54 -0.02 2.79 -30.19
N LEU A 55 -0.59 3.45 -29.18
CA LEU A 55 -1.30 2.83 -28.07
C LEU A 55 -2.79 3.16 -28.19
N ASN A 56 -3.60 2.21 -28.63
CA ASN A 56 -5.03 2.37 -28.79
C ASN A 56 -5.78 2.02 -27.50
N ALA A 57 -6.06 3.03 -26.68
CA ALA A 57 -6.92 2.94 -25.51
C ALA A 57 -8.33 3.51 -25.76
N ALA A 58 -8.69 3.73 -27.03
CA ALA A 58 -9.99 4.26 -27.42
C ALA A 58 -11.04 3.14 -27.53
N GLY A 59 -12.22 3.38 -26.96
CA GLY A 59 -13.35 2.48 -27.04
C GLY A 59 -14.62 3.12 -26.49
N CYS A 60 -15.75 2.83 -27.12
CA CYS A 60 -17.06 3.27 -26.66
C CYS A 60 -17.73 2.14 -25.86
N THR A 61 -17.94 2.37 -24.57
CA THR A 61 -18.76 1.51 -23.71
C THR A 61 -20.06 2.21 -23.27
N GLY A 62 -20.33 3.42 -23.80
CA GLY A 62 -21.48 4.25 -23.44
C GLY A 62 -21.48 4.75 -21.98
N ARG A 63 -22.58 5.40 -21.58
CA ARG A 63 -22.92 5.71 -20.18
C ARG A 63 -24.28 5.10 -19.87
N PRO A 64 -24.52 4.51 -18.68
CA PRO A 64 -23.56 4.32 -17.58
C PRO A 64 -22.61 3.13 -17.77
N ASN A 65 -22.97 2.17 -18.64
CA ASN A 65 -22.19 0.97 -18.90
C ASN A 65 -22.53 0.37 -20.29
N VAL A 66 -21.98 -0.81 -20.62
CA VAL A 66 -22.17 -1.51 -21.91
C VAL A 66 -23.62 -1.78 -22.31
N ASP A 67 -24.59 -1.69 -21.39
CA ASP A 67 -26.02 -1.77 -21.71
C ASP A 67 -26.42 -0.73 -22.79
N TRP A 68 -25.71 0.40 -22.84
CA TRP A 68 -25.90 1.42 -23.90
C TRP A 68 -25.64 0.88 -25.31
N CYS A 69 -24.73 -0.10 -25.46
CA CYS A 69 -24.41 -0.70 -26.76
C CYS A 69 -25.56 -1.53 -27.34
N GLU A 70 -26.50 -2.01 -26.50
CA GLU A 70 -27.68 -2.73 -26.97
C GLU A 70 -28.62 -1.83 -27.78
N ASP A 71 -28.73 -0.56 -27.38
CA ASP A 71 -29.58 0.43 -28.08
C ASP A 71 -28.82 1.19 -29.17
N ASN A 72 -27.48 1.17 -29.14
CA ASN A 72 -26.62 1.98 -30.00
C ASN A 72 -25.67 1.11 -30.83
N LYS A 73 -26.23 0.07 -31.46
CA LYS A 73 -25.47 -0.95 -32.20
C LYS A 73 -24.64 -0.37 -33.34
N ALA A 74 -25.23 0.49 -34.17
CA ALA A 74 -24.54 1.10 -35.31
C ALA A 74 -23.34 1.97 -34.87
N GLN A 75 -23.51 2.76 -33.80
CA GLN A 75 -22.44 3.58 -33.25
C GLN A 75 -21.33 2.71 -32.63
N THR A 76 -21.70 1.63 -31.93
CA THR A 76 -20.77 0.66 -31.37
C THR A 76 -19.93 0.00 -32.46
N VAL A 77 -20.55 -0.43 -33.57
CA VAL A 77 -19.83 -0.97 -34.74
C VAL A 77 -18.90 0.08 -35.33
N ARG A 78 -19.38 1.31 -35.53
CA ARG A 78 -18.58 2.39 -36.11
C ARG A 78 -17.31 2.67 -35.28
N SER A 79 -17.43 2.77 -33.95
CA SER A 79 -16.28 3.09 -33.11
C SER A 79 -15.39 1.88 -32.77
N ASN A 80 -15.99 0.76 -32.36
CA ASN A 80 -15.28 -0.36 -31.74
C ASN A 80 -14.86 -1.47 -32.73
N VAL A 81 -15.45 -1.48 -33.93
CA VAL A 81 -15.14 -2.41 -35.01
C VAL A 81 -14.42 -1.64 -36.12
N ILE A 82 -15.13 -0.79 -36.85
CA ILE A 82 -14.59 -0.08 -38.03
C ILE A 82 -13.42 0.82 -37.63
N GLY A 83 -13.57 1.61 -36.56
CA GLY A 83 -12.51 2.50 -36.09
C GLY A 83 -11.26 1.73 -35.66
N THR A 84 -11.40 0.68 -34.85
CA THR A 84 -10.25 -0.11 -34.39
C THR A 84 -9.51 -0.77 -35.56
N LEU A 85 -10.24 -1.34 -36.52
CA LEU A 85 -9.65 -1.92 -37.74
C LEU A 85 -8.97 -0.86 -38.61
N THR A 86 -9.58 0.30 -38.78
CA THR A 86 -9.01 1.43 -39.54
C THR A 86 -7.65 1.85 -38.96
N LEU A 87 -7.56 2.01 -37.64
CA LEU A 87 -6.31 2.40 -36.99
C LEU A 87 -5.23 1.33 -37.14
N ALA A 88 -5.57 0.06 -36.92
CA ALA A 88 -4.64 -1.05 -37.07
C ALA A 88 -4.09 -1.15 -38.51
N ASP A 89 -4.98 -1.03 -39.50
CA ASP A 89 -4.62 -1.05 -40.92
C ASP A 89 -3.71 0.10 -41.32
N GLN A 90 -4.03 1.34 -40.90
CA GLN A 90 -3.18 2.49 -41.18
C GLN A 90 -1.81 2.39 -40.50
N CYS A 91 -1.74 1.86 -39.28
CA CYS A 91 -0.47 1.56 -38.62
C CYS A 91 0.33 0.50 -39.38
N TYR A 92 -0.32 -0.55 -39.89
CA TYR A 92 0.31 -1.60 -40.67
C TYR A 92 0.93 -1.06 -41.97
N GLN A 93 0.15 -0.27 -42.73
CA GLN A 93 0.62 0.36 -43.97
C GLN A 93 1.85 1.27 -43.76
N LEU A 94 2.00 1.84 -42.57
CA LEU A 94 3.10 2.74 -42.20
C LEU A 94 4.23 2.06 -41.42
N GLY A 95 4.16 0.74 -41.17
CA GLY A 95 5.16 0.00 -40.39
C GLY A 95 5.24 0.40 -38.91
N ILE A 96 4.15 0.93 -38.36
CA ILE A 96 4.03 1.41 -36.99
C ILE A 96 3.54 0.26 -36.09
N HIS A 97 4.19 0.05 -34.95
CA HIS A 97 3.70 -0.93 -33.96
C HIS A 97 2.40 -0.42 -33.33
N CYS A 98 1.37 -1.27 -33.26
CA CYS A 98 0.05 -0.89 -32.74
C CYS A 98 -0.36 -1.79 -31.58
N THR A 99 -0.42 -1.23 -30.37
CA THR A 99 -0.96 -1.93 -29.20
C THR A 99 -2.43 -1.58 -29.01
N VAL A 100 -3.31 -2.58 -28.99
CA VAL A 100 -4.74 -2.44 -28.79
C VAL A 100 -5.12 -2.94 -27.40
N PHE A 101 -5.62 -2.04 -26.56
CA PHE A 101 -6.20 -2.37 -25.25
C PHE A 101 -7.62 -2.90 -25.47
N ALA A 102 -7.70 -4.22 -25.67
CA ALA A 102 -8.93 -4.96 -25.97
C ALA A 102 -9.60 -5.45 -24.68
N THR A 103 -10.41 -6.51 -24.78
CA THR A 103 -11.18 -7.03 -23.65
C THR A 103 -11.18 -8.55 -23.61
N GLY A 104 -10.97 -9.11 -22.41
CA GLY A 104 -11.18 -10.53 -22.14
C GLY A 104 -12.62 -10.86 -21.72
N CYS A 105 -13.55 -9.90 -21.80
CA CYS A 105 -14.97 -10.10 -21.49
C CYS A 105 -15.73 -10.77 -22.66
N ILE A 106 -15.08 -11.70 -23.34
CA ILE A 106 -15.57 -12.48 -24.48
C ILE A 106 -15.67 -13.98 -24.17
N TYR A 107 -15.39 -14.33 -22.89
CA TYR A 107 -15.49 -15.70 -22.37
C TYR A 107 -16.50 -15.79 -21.21
N GLN A 108 -17.03 -16.99 -21.01
CA GLN A 108 -17.85 -17.39 -19.87
C GLN A 108 -17.43 -18.79 -19.42
N TYR A 109 -17.39 -19.04 -18.12
CA TYR A 109 -17.13 -20.38 -17.57
C TYR A 109 -18.04 -21.44 -18.22
N ASP A 110 -17.46 -22.59 -18.56
CA ASP A 110 -18.12 -23.73 -19.20
C ASP A 110 -17.61 -25.06 -18.62
N GLU A 111 -17.97 -26.19 -19.24
CA GLU A 111 -17.56 -27.52 -18.77
C GLU A 111 -16.04 -27.75 -18.84
N HIS A 112 -15.36 -27.14 -19.81
CA HIS A 112 -13.91 -27.27 -20.02
C HIS A 112 -13.12 -26.27 -19.17
N HIS A 113 -13.73 -25.13 -18.88
CA HIS A 113 -13.21 -24.07 -18.04
C HIS A 113 -14.16 -23.82 -16.87
N PRO A 114 -14.26 -24.74 -15.88
CA PRO A 114 -15.11 -24.56 -14.73
C PRO A 114 -14.50 -23.56 -13.72
N ILE A 115 -15.32 -23.07 -12.80
CA ILE A 115 -14.83 -22.22 -11.70
C ILE A 115 -13.80 -23.01 -10.86
N GLY A 116 -12.58 -22.48 -10.75
CA GLY A 116 -11.47 -23.13 -10.06
C GLY A 116 -10.70 -24.16 -10.91
N GLY A 117 -11.06 -24.32 -12.18
CA GLY A 117 -10.35 -25.13 -13.18
C GLY A 117 -9.33 -24.32 -13.99
N ALA A 118 -9.01 -24.78 -15.20
CA ALA A 118 -8.13 -24.07 -16.12
C ALA A 118 -8.76 -22.77 -16.62
N GLY A 119 -7.93 -21.75 -16.86
CA GLY A 119 -8.36 -20.49 -17.47
C GLY A 119 -8.37 -20.58 -19.01
N PHE A 120 -9.09 -19.68 -19.66
CA PHE A 120 -9.08 -19.56 -21.12
C PHE A 120 -7.74 -19.04 -21.62
N THR A 121 -7.14 -19.69 -22.62
CA THR A 121 -5.88 -19.28 -23.25
C THR A 121 -6.10 -18.28 -24.38
N GLU A 122 -5.01 -17.81 -25.00
CA GLU A 122 -5.08 -16.90 -26.14
C GLU A 122 -5.63 -17.54 -27.42
N GLU A 123 -5.52 -18.86 -27.52
CA GLU A 123 -5.91 -19.69 -28.65
C GLU A 123 -7.38 -20.12 -28.58
N ASP A 124 -8.01 -20.01 -27.41
CA ASP A 124 -9.40 -20.39 -27.22
C ASP A 124 -10.37 -19.47 -27.97
N ALA A 125 -11.34 -20.08 -28.64
CA ALA A 125 -12.40 -19.34 -29.33
C ALA A 125 -13.33 -18.64 -28.31
N PRO A 126 -13.74 -17.38 -28.57
CA PRO A 126 -14.72 -16.68 -27.74
C PRO A 126 -16.04 -17.46 -27.61
N ASN A 127 -16.47 -17.73 -26.38
CA ASN A 127 -17.69 -18.49 -26.10
C ASN A 127 -18.82 -17.62 -25.48
N PHE A 128 -18.59 -16.32 -25.23
CA PHE A 128 -19.57 -15.42 -24.64
C PHE A 128 -20.07 -14.34 -25.61
N THR A 129 -21.36 -14.40 -25.94
CA THR A 129 -22.07 -13.44 -26.80
C THR A 129 -23.23 -12.73 -26.10
N GLY A 130 -23.30 -12.83 -24.77
CA GLY A 130 -24.42 -12.30 -23.96
C GLY A 130 -24.58 -10.78 -23.95
N SER A 131 -23.73 -10.02 -24.66
CA SER A 131 -23.92 -8.61 -24.95
C SER A 131 -23.45 -8.28 -26.37
N PHE A 132 -24.09 -7.32 -27.03
CA PHE A 132 -23.67 -6.81 -28.34
C PHE A 132 -22.23 -6.27 -28.31
N TYR A 133 -21.84 -5.67 -27.19
CA TYR A 133 -20.46 -5.25 -26.95
C TYR A 133 -19.48 -6.44 -26.99
N SER A 134 -19.72 -7.49 -26.22
CA SER A 134 -18.85 -8.68 -26.18
C SER A 134 -18.84 -9.41 -27.52
N MET A 135 -20.01 -9.55 -28.16
CA MET A 135 -20.12 -10.15 -29.48
C MET A 135 -19.26 -9.41 -30.50
N THR A 136 -19.38 -8.08 -30.61
CA THR A 136 -18.58 -7.31 -31.57
C THR A 136 -17.07 -7.41 -31.29
N LYS A 137 -16.66 -7.38 -30.03
CA LYS A 137 -15.24 -7.53 -29.66
C LYS A 137 -14.69 -8.92 -29.96
N GLY A 138 -15.46 -9.98 -29.73
CA GLY A 138 -15.08 -11.36 -30.08
C GLY A 138 -14.89 -11.57 -31.57
N HIS A 139 -15.60 -10.83 -32.43
CA HIS A 139 -15.41 -10.90 -33.90
C HIS A 139 -14.22 -10.06 -34.40
N VAL A 140 -13.92 -8.94 -33.73
CA VAL A 140 -12.84 -8.03 -34.14
C VAL A 140 -11.46 -8.61 -33.81
N GLU A 141 -11.32 -9.31 -32.69
CA GLU A 141 -10.02 -9.81 -32.24
C GLU A 141 -9.36 -10.78 -33.23
N PRO A 142 -10.04 -11.82 -33.77
CA PRO A 142 -9.46 -12.68 -34.80
C PRO A 142 -9.01 -11.91 -36.05
N ILE A 143 -9.77 -10.89 -36.48
CA ILE A 143 -9.41 -10.06 -37.64
C ILE A 143 -8.15 -9.22 -37.34
N LEU A 144 -8.08 -8.62 -36.14
CA LEU A 144 -6.90 -7.86 -35.72
C LEU A 144 -5.67 -8.75 -35.59
N SER A 145 -5.84 -10.02 -35.21
CA SER A 145 -4.73 -10.96 -35.04
C SER A 145 -4.03 -11.31 -36.35
N CYS A 146 -4.65 -11.02 -37.50
CA CYS A 146 -4.05 -11.18 -38.83
C CYS A 146 -3.01 -10.08 -39.17
N TYR A 147 -2.90 -9.02 -38.36
CA TYR A 147 -1.94 -7.95 -38.56
C TYR A 147 -0.66 -8.21 -37.76
N ASP A 148 0.45 -8.45 -38.46
CA ASP A 148 1.75 -8.79 -37.85
C ASP A 148 2.40 -7.65 -37.03
N ASN A 149 1.85 -6.43 -37.09
CA ASN A 149 2.30 -5.27 -36.32
C ASN A 149 1.43 -4.99 -35.07
N VAL A 150 0.41 -5.80 -34.80
CA VAL A 150 -0.57 -5.56 -33.75
C VAL A 150 -0.31 -6.41 -32.51
N LEU A 151 -0.31 -5.76 -31.35
CA LEU A 151 -0.36 -6.38 -30.03
C LEU A 151 -1.77 -6.22 -29.45
N ILE A 152 -2.41 -7.32 -29.08
CA ILE A 152 -3.76 -7.31 -28.49
C ILE A 152 -3.67 -7.69 -27.02
N LEU A 153 -4.08 -6.78 -26.14
CA LEU A 153 -4.08 -6.98 -24.69
C LEU A 153 -5.52 -7.15 -24.19
N ARG A 154 -5.87 -8.34 -23.68
CA ARG A 154 -7.21 -8.64 -23.17
C ARG A 154 -7.38 -8.19 -21.72
N LEU A 155 -7.86 -6.96 -21.53
CA LEU A 155 -8.14 -6.44 -20.19
C LEU A 155 -9.48 -6.96 -19.65
N ARG A 156 -9.57 -7.16 -18.33
CA ARG A 156 -10.83 -7.46 -17.63
C ARG A 156 -10.95 -6.65 -16.36
N MET A 157 -12.14 -6.10 -16.12
CA MET A 157 -12.52 -5.42 -14.87
C MET A 157 -11.38 -4.58 -14.26
N PRO A 158 -10.94 -3.51 -14.96
CA PRO A 158 -9.74 -2.77 -14.59
C PRO A 158 -9.83 -2.14 -13.20
N VAL A 159 -8.77 -2.31 -12.43
CA VAL A 159 -8.58 -1.79 -11.06
C VAL A 159 -7.40 -0.83 -11.06
N SER A 160 -7.56 0.36 -10.48
CA SER A 160 -6.44 1.29 -10.21
C SER A 160 -6.66 1.92 -8.85
N ASP A 161 -5.61 2.49 -8.27
CA ASP A 161 -5.53 3.19 -7.00
C ASP A 161 -6.28 4.54 -6.91
N ASP A 162 -6.95 4.95 -7.99
CA ASP A 162 -7.83 6.12 -8.01
C ASP A 162 -9.30 5.77 -7.73
N LEU A 163 -10.09 6.80 -7.41
CA LEU A 163 -11.53 6.69 -7.17
C LEU A 163 -12.36 6.85 -8.45
N HIS A 164 -11.75 6.62 -9.61
CA HIS A 164 -12.41 6.93 -10.87
C HIS A 164 -13.70 6.10 -11.06
N PRO A 165 -14.80 6.66 -11.60
CA PRO A 165 -16.07 5.93 -11.77
C PRO A 165 -15.97 4.68 -12.66
N ARG A 166 -14.90 4.54 -13.45
CA ARG A 166 -14.64 3.35 -14.26
C ARG A 166 -13.91 2.23 -13.52
N ASN A 167 -13.30 2.53 -12.37
CA ASN A 167 -12.64 1.57 -11.52
C ASN A 167 -13.63 0.51 -11.02
N PHE A 168 -13.28 -0.76 -11.19
CA PHE A 168 -14.11 -1.88 -10.76
C PHE A 168 -14.47 -1.78 -9.27
N VAL A 169 -13.49 -1.42 -8.41
CA VAL A 169 -13.73 -1.32 -6.96
C VAL A 169 -14.72 -0.20 -6.65
N THR A 170 -14.54 0.99 -7.23
CA THR A 170 -15.49 2.11 -7.07
C THR A 170 -16.90 1.74 -7.51
N LYS A 171 -17.06 0.94 -8.57
CA LYS A 171 -18.38 0.51 -9.04
C LYS A 171 -19.07 -0.40 -8.04
N ILE A 172 -18.42 -1.46 -7.60
CA ILE A 172 -19.04 -2.47 -6.72
C ILE A 172 -19.36 -1.91 -5.33
N LEU A 173 -18.67 -0.85 -4.89
CA LEU A 173 -18.97 -0.15 -3.64
C LEU A 173 -20.26 0.69 -3.71
N ASN A 174 -20.65 1.11 -4.91
CA ASN A 174 -21.86 1.90 -5.13
C ASN A 174 -23.07 1.03 -5.53
N TYR A 175 -22.91 -0.29 -5.61
CA TYR A 175 -24.00 -1.21 -5.88
C TYR A 175 -24.62 -1.71 -4.58
N ASP A 176 -25.95 -1.69 -4.51
CA ASP A 176 -26.68 -2.23 -3.35
C ASP A 176 -26.52 -3.75 -3.22
N HIS A 177 -26.37 -4.43 -4.37
CA HIS A 177 -26.26 -5.88 -4.49
C HIS A 177 -25.15 -6.26 -5.47
N VAL A 178 -24.40 -7.32 -5.16
CA VAL A 178 -23.31 -7.84 -5.98
C VAL A 178 -23.40 -9.34 -6.21
N VAL A 179 -22.96 -9.80 -7.38
CA VAL A 179 -22.87 -11.22 -7.71
C VAL A 179 -21.52 -11.77 -7.29
N ASN A 180 -21.51 -12.87 -6.55
CA ASN A 180 -20.28 -13.45 -6.02
C ASN A 180 -19.68 -14.51 -6.96
N VAL A 181 -19.15 -14.09 -8.11
CA VAL A 181 -18.45 -14.97 -9.05
C VAL A 181 -16.97 -14.57 -9.18
N PRO A 182 -16.02 -15.51 -9.04
CA PRO A 182 -14.59 -15.26 -9.28
C PRO A 182 -14.34 -14.78 -10.71
N ASN A 183 -13.45 -13.80 -10.87
CA ASN A 183 -13.10 -13.23 -12.15
C ASN A 183 -11.61 -12.86 -12.19
N SER A 184 -10.98 -12.96 -13.35
CA SER A 184 -9.68 -12.32 -13.58
C SER A 184 -9.83 -10.80 -13.70
N ASN A 185 -8.93 -10.06 -13.08
CA ASN A 185 -8.94 -8.60 -13.02
C ASN A 185 -7.60 -8.04 -13.52
N THR A 186 -7.64 -6.87 -14.16
CA THR A 186 -6.45 -6.13 -14.61
C THR A 186 -6.14 -5.02 -13.63
N ILE A 187 -5.08 -5.17 -12.82
CA ILE A 187 -4.56 -4.08 -11.98
C ILE A 187 -3.69 -3.18 -12.85
N LEU A 188 -4.19 -1.98 -13.14
CA LEU A 188 -3.56 -1.05 -14.09
C LEU A 188 -2.18 -0.58 -13.61
N HIS A 189 -2.02 -0.38 -12.30
CA HIS A 189 -0.73 0.01 -11.71
C HIS A 189 0.38 -0.99 -12.04
N ASP A 190 0.02 -2.27 -12.02
CA ASP A 190 0.94 -3.39 -12.21
C ASP A 190 1.19 -3.65 -13.71
N LEU A 191 0.12 -3.66 -14.49
CA LEU A 191 0.15 -4.16 -15.87
C LEU A 191 0.44 -3.08 -16.91
N LEU A 192 0.05 -1.81 -16.72
CA LEU A 192 0.32 -0.78 -17.72
C LEU A 192 1.82 -0.56 -17.98
N PRO A 193 2.73 -0.59 -16.98
CA PRO A 193 4.16 -0.60 -17.23
C PRO A 193 4.62 -1.75 -18.13
N ILE A 194 4.04 -2.95 -17.96
CA ILE A 194 4.32 -4.11 -18.80
C ILE A 194 3.84 -3.89 -20.24
N SER A 195 2.67 -3.26 -20.43
CA SER A 195 2.17 -2.95 -21.78
C SER A 195 3.10 -2.03 -22.56
N ILE A 196 3.73 -1.06 -21.88
CA ILE A 196 4.71 -0.16 -22.49
C ILE A 196 5.95 -0.96 -22.90
N ALA A 197 6.46 -1.82 -22.01
CA ALA A 197 7.63 -2.64 -22.32
C ALA A 197 7.38 -3.60 -23.50
N LEU A 198 6.24 -4.29 -23.55
CA LEU A 198 5.85 -5.14 -24.68
C LEU A 198 5.80 -4.34 -25.99
N ALA A 199 5.24 -3.12 -25.94
CA ALA A 199 5.21 -2.24 -27.10
C ALA A 199 6.62 -1.84 -27.56
N GLU A 200 7.53 -1.48 -26.63
CA GLU A 200 8.92 -1.13 -26.94
C GLU A 200 9.71 -2.30 -27.53
N HIS A 201 9.40 -3.52 -27.12
CA HIS A 201 9.94 -4.75 -27.68
C HIS A 201 9.29 -5.16 -29.01
N ARG A 202 8.25 -4.43 -29.44
CA ARG A 202 7.43 -4.71 -30.64
C ARG A 202 6.83 -6.12 -30.61
N ASP A 203 6.48 -6.61 -29.42
CA ASP A 203 5.79 -7.88 -29.26
C ASP A 203 4.40 -7.81 -29.90
N THR A 204 3.96 -8.88 -30.57
CA THR A 204 2.71 -8.90 -31.34
C THR A 204 1.86 -10.12 -30.98
N GLY A 205 0.65 -10.17 -31.53
CA GLY A 205 -0.33 -11.23 -31.24
C GLY A 205 -1.14 -10.95 -29.98
N VAL A 206 -1.83 -11.98 -29.50
CA VAL A 206 -2.78 -11.86 -28.38
C VAL A 206 -2.10 -12.21 -27.06
N PHE A 207 -2.42 -11.44 -26.02
CA PHE A 207 -2.05 -11.72 -24.64
C PHE A 207 -3.26 -11.55 -23.72
N ASN A 208 -3.51 -12.54 -22.87
CA ASN A 208 -4.37 -12.42 -21.72
C ASN A 208 -3.76 -11.44 -20.72
N PHE A 209 -4.37 -10.26 -20.58
CA PHE A 209 -3.77 -9.11 -19.89
C PHE A 209 -4.47 -8.81 -18.56
N THR A 210 -4.55 -9.84 -17.73
CA THR A 210 -5.05 -9.79 -16.36
C THR A 210 -3.97 -10.20 -15.39
N ASN A 211 -4.12 -9.81 -14.13
CA ASN A 211 -3.31 -10.39 -13.08
C ASN A 211 -3.66 -11.89 -12.97
N PRO A 212 -2.65 -12.74 -12.74
CA PRO A 212 -2.87 -14.17 -12.60
C PRO A 212 -3.91 -14.55 -11.54
N GLY A 213 -4.68 -15.59 -11.82
CA GLY A 213 -5.77 -16.08 -10.97
C GLY A 213 -7.10 -15.32 -11.11
N ALA A 214 -7.99 -15.54 -10.14
CA ALA A 214 -9.32 -14.94 -10.11
C ALA A 214 -9.73 -14.56 -8.68
N ILE A 215 -10.44 -13.45 -8.53
CA ILE A 215 -10.98 -12.97 -7.26
C ILE A 215 -12.48 -12.69 -7.39
N SER A 216 -13.25 -13.05 -6.37
CA SER A 216 -14.69 -12.82 -6.35
C SER A 216 -15.05 -11.43 -5.85
N HIS A 217 -16.24 -10.95 -6.19
CA HIS A 217 -16.74 -9.66 -5.73
C HIS A 217 -16.80 -9.59 -4.20
N ASN A 218 -17.23 -10.67 -3.52
CA ASN A 218 -17.25 -10.69 -2.06
C ASN A 218 -15.85 -10.68 -1.47
N GLN A 219 -14.86 -11.34 -2.10
CA GLN A 219 -13.47 -11.28 -1.64
C GLN A 219 -12.93 -9.85 -1.76
N VAL A 220 -13.20 -9.15 -2.87
CA VAL A 220 -12.81 -7.74 -3.04
C VAL A 220 -13.50 -6.82 -2.03
N LEU A 221 -14.82 -6.95 -1.83
CA LEU A 221 -15.55 -6.16 -0.84
C LEU A 221 -15.15 -6.50 0.60
N THR A 222 -14.78 -7.75 0.87
CA THR A 222 -14.25 -8.19 2.17
C THR A 222 -12.89 -7.55 2.42
N LEU A 223 -11.98 -7.57 1.45
CA LEU A 223 -10.70 -6.86 1.55
C LEU A 223 -10.96 -5.35 1.75
N PHE A 224 -11.90 -4.77 1.02
CA PHE A 224 -12.26 -3.37 1.17
C PHE A 224 -12.83 -3.05 2.55
N ARG A 225 -13.72 -3.89 3.05
CA ARG A 225 -14.28 -3.78 4.39
C ARG A 225 -13.18 -3.87 5.44
N ASP A 226 -12.34 -4.89 5.33
CA ASP A 226 -11.35 -5.21 6.35
C ASP A 226 -10.18 -4.20 6.36
N ILE A 227 -9.85 -3.59 5.21
CA ILE A 227 -8.71 -2.68 5.04
C ILE A 227 -9.12 -1.20 5.06
N ILE A 228 -10.23 -0.81 4.41
CA ILE A 228 -10.67 0.59 4.29
C ILE A 228 -11.87 0.91 5.15
N ARG A 229 -12.97 0.17 4.99
CA ARG A 229 -14.28 0.55 5.52
C ARG A 229 -14.91 -0.60 6.30
N PRO A 230 -14.54 -0.80 7.58
CA PRO A 230 -15.07 -1.91 8.39
C PRO A 230 -16.59 -1.91 8.54
N SER A 231 -17.22 -0.75 8.38
CA SER A 231 -18.68 -0.59 8.38
C SER A 231 -19.35 -0.95 7.04
N LEU A 232 -18.60 -1.35 6.02
CA LEU A 232 -19.13 -1.68 4.70
C LEU A 232 -19.98 -2.96 4.81
N THR A 233 -21.24 -2.84 4.42
CA THR A 233 -22.17 -3.94 4.27
C THR A 233 -22.64 -3.99 2.82
N TRP A 234 -22.82 -5.19 2.28
CA TRP A 234 -23.37 -5.39 0.95
C TRP A 234 -24.33 -6.58 0.98
N ARG A 235 -25.16 -6.69 -0.05
CA ARG A 235 -26.04 -7.84 -0.27
C ARG A 235 -25.60 -8.59 -1.51
N ASN A 236 -25.96 -9.86 -1.60
CA ASN A 236 -25.66 -10.69 -2.75
C ASN A 236 -26.90 -10.91 -3.63
N PHE A 237 -26.67 -11.07 -4.93
CA PHE A 237 -27.65 -11.60 -5.88
C PHE A 237 -27.25 -13.00 -6.33
N SER A 238 -28.27 -13.82 -6.66
CA SER A 238 -28.09 -14.95 -7.57
C SER A 238 -27.88 -14.45 -9.01
N LEU A 239 -27.36 -15.31 -9.89
CA LEU A 239 -27.20 -14.96 -11.31
C LEU A 239 -28.54 -14.70 -12.00
N GLU A 240 -29.58 -15.42 -11.58
CA GLU A 240 -30.96 -15.26 -12.08
C GLU A 240 -31.51 -13.89 -11.66
N GLU A 241 -31.37 -13.53 -10.38
CA GLU A 241 -31.78 -12.22 -9.86
C GLU A 241 -31.05 -11.07 -10.58
N GLN A 242 -29.75 -11.23 -10.84
CA GLN A 242 -28.99 -10.23 -11.58
C GLN A 242 -29.52 -10.04 -13.01
N SER A 243 -29.90 -11.14 -13.69
CA SER A 243 -30.39 -11.11 -15.08
C SER A 243 -31.69 -10.30 -15.24
N HIS A 244 -32.49 -10.19 -14.18
CA HIS A 244 -33.70 -9.36 -14.18
C HIS A 244 -33.42 -7.86 -14.03
N VAL A 245 -32.22 -7.48 -13.55
CA VAL A 245 -31.84 -6.09 -13.29
C VAL A 245 -31.02 -5.49 -14.44
N ILE A 246 -30.31 -6.32 -15.21
CA ILE A 246 -29.42 -5.88 -16.29
C ILE A 246 -30.00 -6.18 -17.66
N LYS A 247 -29.74 -5.29 -18.63
CA LYS A 247 -30.23 -5.45 -20.01
C LYS A 247 -29.37 -6.42 -20.83
N ALA A 248 -28.06 -6.45 -20.57
CA ALA A 248 -27.11 -7.33 -21.23
C ALA A 248 -26.40 -8.23 -20.22
N GLY A 249 -26.11 -9.47 -20.62
CA GLY A 249 -25.38 -10.44 -19.79
C GLY A 249 -23.98 -9.95 -19.41
N ARG A 250 -23.44 -10.48 -18.31
CA ARG A 250 -22.05 -10.22 -17.87
C ARG A 250 -21.18 -11.45 -18.08
N SER A 251 -20.01 -11.23 -18.69
CA SER A 251 -18.96 -12.24 -18.79
C SER A 251 -18.38 -12.54 -17.41
N ASN A 252 -18.32 -13.83 -17.08
CA ASN A 252 -17.63 -14.34 -15.90
C ASN A 252 -16.65 -15.44 -16.33
N CYS A 253 -15.35 -15.22 -16.16
CA CYS A 253 -14.33 -16.19 -16.55
C CYS A 253 -13.01 -15.95 -15.81
N MET A 254 -12.12 -16.94 -15.92
CA MET A 254 -10.70 -16.82 -15.59
C MET A 254 -9.89 -16.92 -16.89
N LEU A 255 -8.90 -16.04 -17.05
CA LEU A 255 -7.95 -16.12 -18.16
C LEU A 255 -6.65 -16.78 -17.69
N ASP A 256 -6.06 -17.60 -18.54
CA ASP A 256 -4.71 -18.13 -18.32
C ASP A 256 -3.67 -17.05 -18.62
N THR A 257 -2.76 -16.80 -17.67
CA THR A 257 -1.75 -15.74 -17.75
C THR A 257 -0.35 -16.27 -17.99
N SER A 258 -0.17 -17.57 -18.23
CA SER A 258 1.13 -18.23 -18.34
C SER A 258 2.00 -17.59 -19.42
N LYS A 259 1.40 -17.21 -20.56
CA LYS A 259 2.08 -16.52 -21.66
C LYS A 259 2.61 -15.15 -21.24
N LEU A 260 1.79 -14.35 -20.57
CA LEU A 260 2.18 -13.03 -20.05
C LEU A 260 3.27 -13.16 -18.98
N GLU A 261 3.13 -14.11 -18.06
CA GLU A 261 4.09 -14.35 -16.98
C GLU A 261 5.46 -14.81 -17.50
N ALA A 262 5.47 -15.71 -18.49
CA ALA A 262 6.71 -16.12 -19.16
C ALA A 262 7.39 -14.93 -19.83
N LYS A 263 6.62 -14.14 -20.59
CA LYS A 263 7.17 -12.99 -21.31
C LYS A 263 7.70 -11.91 -20.37
N ALA A 264 7.00 -11.63 -19.28
CA ALA A 264 7.44 -10.62 -18.34
C ALA A 264 8.72 -11.05 -17.58
N LYS A 265 8.96 -12.36 -17.37
CA LYS A 265 10.24 -12.88 -16.85
C LYS A 265 11.38 -12.63 -17.83
N ASP A 266 11.15 -12.89 -19.11
CA ASP A 266 12.16 -12.71 -20.17
C ASP A 266 12.61 -11.26 -20.32
N VAL A 267 11.70 -10.30 -20.13
CA VAL A 267 11.99 -8.86 -20.23
C VAL A 267 12.55 -8.28 -18.91
N SER A 268 12.87 -9.13 -17.92
CA SER A 268 13.34 -8.71 -16.59
C SER A 268 12.39 -7.71 -15.90
N LEU A 269 11.11 -7.78 -16.24
CA LEU A 269 10.07 -7.01 -15.58
C LEU A 269 9.72 -7.72 -14.28
N PRO A 270 9.39 -6.99 -13.20
CA PRO A 270 9.08 -7.60 -11.92
C PRO A 270 7.86 -8.53 -12.06
N THR A 271 8.09 -9.84 -12.10
CA THR A 271 7.02 -10.84 -12.29
C THR A 271 6.61 -11.58 -11.01
N ALA A 272 7.32 -11.40 -9.89
CA ALA A 272 7.20 -12.34 -8.77
C ALA A 272 6.53 -11.80 -7.49
N GLU A 273 6.14 -10.52 -7.40
CA GLU A 273 5.59 -9.93 -6.14
C GLU A 273 4.29 -9.12 -6.32
N LEU A 274 3.58 -9.25 -7.44
CA LEU A 274 2.42 -8.39 -7.77
C LEU A 274 1.08 -8.87 -7.21
N TRP A 275 1.07 -9.98 -6.47
CA TRP A 275 -0.17 -10.69 -6.11
C TRP A 275 -0.94 -10.07 -4.92
N ILE A 276 -0.23 -9.40 -4.01
CA ILE A 276 -0.82 -8.82 -2.78
C ILE A 276 -0.41 -7.35 -2.63
N CYS A 277 0.82 -6.99 -3.04
CA CYS A 277 1.31 -5.62 -3.00
C CYS A 277 0.47 -4.70 -3.88
N GLY A 278 0.04 -5.10 -5.09
CA GLY A 278 -0.80 -4.27 -5.95
C GLY A 278 -2.17 -3.96 -5.33
N PHE A 279 -2.82 -4.95 -4.69
CA PHE A 279 -4.09 -4.75 -3.99
C PHE A 279 -3.91 -3.98 -2.65
N PHE A 280 -2.81 -4.20 -1.91
CA PHE A 280 -2.48 -3.44 -0.69
C PHE A 280 -2.03 -1.99 -0.97
N PHE A 281 -1.25 -1.75 -2.02
CA PHE A 281 -0.86 -0.41 -2.49
C PHE A 281 -2.05 0.32 -3.10
N PHE A 282 -2.91 -0.38 -3.86
CA PHE A 282 -4.23 0.10 -4.27
C PHE A 282 -4.97 0.62 -3.05
N PHE A 283 -5.07 -0.17 -1.99
CA PHE A 283 -5.76 0.21 -0.78
C PHE A 283 -5.12 1.41 -0.06
N HIS A 284 -3.78 1.51 -0.05
CA HIS A 284 -3.06 2.62 0.55
C HIS A 284 -3.20 3.95 -0.23
N SER A 285 -3.01 3.93 -1.55
CA SER A 285 -3.16 5.09 -2.42
C SER A 285 -4.62 5.52 -2.57
N PHE A 286 -5.56 4.56 -2.59
CA PHE A 286 -6.99 4.83 -2.57
C PHE A 286 -7.42 5.49 -1.24
N LEU A 287 -6.87 5.06 -0.10
CA LEU A 287 -7.11 5.73 1.20
C LEU A 287 -6.63 7.18 1.19
N PHE A 288 -5.47 7.46 0.58
CA PHE A 288 -4.95 8.82 0.42
C PHE A 288 -5.89 9.68 -0.45
N ASN A 289 -6.31 9.18 -1.61
CA ASN A 289 -7.22 9.89 -2.53
C ASN A 289 -8.65 10.04 -1.98
N TRP A 290 -9.15 9.06 -1.23
CA TRP A 290 -10.45 9.14 -0.54
C TRP A 290 -10.45 10.24 0.53
N SER A 291 -9.33 10.44 1.22
CA SER A 291 -9.20 11.47 2.26
C SER A 291 -9.10 12.91 1.73
N ASN A 292 -8.78 13.11 0.44
CA ASN A 292 -8.57 14.43 -0.13
C ASN A 292 -9.03 14.54 -1.62
N PRO A 293 -10.34 14.55 -1.90
CA PRO A 293 -10.88 14.51 -3.26
C PRO A 293 -10.63 15.76 -4.13
N ASN A 294 -9.92 16.78 -3.62
CA ASN A 294 -9.70 18.07 -4.28
C ASN A 294 -8.23 18.37 -4.68
N SER A 295 -7.30 17.42 -4.52
CA SER A 295 -5.87 17.68 -4.81
C SER A 295 -5.52 17.79 -6.30
N ASP A 296 -6.34 17.26 -7.21
CA ASP A 296 -6.02 17.24 -8.66
C ASP A 296 -6.27 18.57 -9.40
N LYS A 297 -6.92 19.56 -8.77
CA LYS A 297 -7.27 20.82 -9.45
C LYS A 297 -6.24 21.94 -9.32
N ARG A 298 -5.11 21.74 -8.62
CA ARG A 298 -4.18 22.84 -8.29
C ARG A 298 -2.85 22.88 -9.05
N ASN A 299 -2.55 21.91 -9.92
CA ASN A 299 -1.25 21.84 -10.62
C ASN A 299 -1.32 22.18 -12.13
N SER A 300 -2.12 23.17 -12.52
CA SER A 300 -2.18 23.66 -13.92
C SER A 300 -1.75 25.11 -14.13
N SER A 301 -1.13 25.76 -13.13
CA SER A 301 -0.62 27.12 -13.33
C SER A 301 0.48 27.49 -12.34
N GLN A 302 1.74 27.24 -12.69
CA GLN A 302 2.84 28.18 -12.45
C GLN A 302 4.12 27.67 -13.13
N GLN A 303 4.38 28.27 -14.28
CA GLN A 303 5.64 28.28 -15.01
C GLN A 303 6.52 29.34 -14.35
N GLU A 304 7.70 29.02 -13.82
CA GLU A 304 8.73 30.04 -13.59
C GLU A 304 10.15 29.50 -13.78
N LYS A 305 10.96 30.35 -14.42
CA LYS A 305 12.25 30.12 -15.07
C LYS A 305 13.40 30.01 -14.05
N CYS A 306 14.50 29.33 -14.42
CA CYS A 306 15.85 29.75 -14.00
C CYS A 306 16.97 29.21 -14.92
N TYR A 307 17.94 30.09 -15.21
CA TYR A 307 19.18 29.87 -15.97
C TYR A 307 20.31 29.29 -15.08
N PRO A 308 21.43 28.79 -15.64
CA PRO A 308 22.33 27.84 -14.97
C PRO A 308 23.54 28.48 -14.29
N MET A 309 24.04 27.85 -13.21
CA MET A 309 25.37 28.01 -12.61
C MET A 309 25.80 26.67 -11.93
N PRO A 310 27.11 26.46 -11.64
CA PRO A 310 27.86 25.21 -11.91
C PRO A 310 28.04 24.30 -10.64
N PRO A 311 28.80 23.17 -10.71
CA PRO A 311 28.57 22.00 -9.86
C PRO A 311 29.30 22.07 -8.51
N GLN A 312 28.58 21.75 -7.43
CA GLN A 312 29.15 21.38 -6.13
C GLN A 312 28.39 20.19 -5.52
N GLU A 313 29.09 19.52 -4.61
CA GLU A 313 29.01 18.10 -4.26
C GLU A 313 27.69 17.58 -3.69
N ILE A 314 27.47 16.28 -3.94
CA ILE A 314 26.26 15.51 -3.64
C ILE A 314 26.24 15.12 -2.15
N ILE A 315 25.28 15.65 -1.39
CA ILE A 315 24.76 15.04 -0.16
C ILE A 315 23.24 15.20 -0.15
N PRO A 316 22.41 14.14 -0.27
CA PRO A 316 20.99 14.27 -0.06
C PRO A 316 20.66 14.16 1.43
N HIS A 317 20.45 15.32 2.05
CA HIS A 317 19.47 15.49 3.13
C HIS A 317 18.07 15.07 2.62
N HIS A 318 17.22 14.56 3.53
CA HIS A 318 15.86 14.02 3.33
C HIS A 318 15.73 12.49 3.20
N LEU A 319 15.91 11.77 4.32
CA LEU A 319 15.22 10.48 4.53
C LEU A 319 13.89 10.73 5.27
N PRO A 320 12.73 10.38 4.69
CA PRO A 320 11.44 10.53 5.33
C PRO A 320 11.27 9.53 6.49
N THR A 321 10.99 10.05 7.68
CA THR A 321 10.79 9.35 8.95
C THR A 321 9.45 8.60 9.09
N SER A 322 8.70 8.42 8.00
CA SER A 322 7.36 7.81 7.99
C SER A 322 7.35 6.27 7.94
N THR A 323 8.50 5.63 7.78
CA THR A 323 8.64 4.16 7.61
C THR A 323 8.49 3.34 8.91
N PHE A 324 8.34 4.00 10.07
CA PHE A 324 8.75 3.44 11.37
C PHE A 324 7.70 2.66 12.18
N LYS A 325 6.46 2.45 11.73
CA LYS A 325 5.49 1.50 12.35
C LYS A 325 4.47 0.85 11.42
N THR A 326 4.52 1.14 10.12
CA THR A 326 3.68 0.45 9.12
C THR A 326 3.88 -1.07 9.20
N GLN A 327 5.04 -1.55 9.66
CA GLN A 327 5.35 -2.98 9.82
C GLN A 327 4.59 -3.70 10.93
N VAL A 328 4.24 -3.03 12.03
CA VAL A 328 3.42 -3.66 13.08
C VAL A 328 1.96 -3.74 12.62
N ILE A 329 1.52 -2.86 11.72
CA ILE A 329 0.19 -2.92 11.11
C ILE A 329 0.18 -3.91 9.94
N ILE A 330 1.25 -4.01 9.15
CA ILE A 330 1.41 -5.03 8.09
C ILE A 330 1.36 -6.44 8.72
N ILE A 331 1.93 -6.67 9.90
CA ILE A 331 1.81 -7.98 10.58
C ILE A 331 0.51 -8.13 11.39
N LYS A 332 -0.07 -7.04 11.93
CA LYS A 332 -1.36 -7.08 12.67
C LYS A 332 -2.61 -7.04 11.78
N GLY A 333 -2.45 -6.74 10.48
CA GLY A 333 -3.51 -6.63 9.48
C GLY A 333 -3.84 -7.93 8.75
N TYR A 334 -3.03 -8.99 8.90
CA TYR A 334 -3.40 -10.33 8.44
C TYR A 334 -4.32 -11.01 9.46
N PRO A 335 -5.29 -11.85 9.03
CA PRO A 335 -6.13 -12.64 9.92
C PRO A 335 -5.31 -13.81 10.46
N ILE A 336 -4.22 -13.52 11.16
CA ILE A 336 -3.66 -14.50 12.05
C ILE A 336 -4.48 -14.40 13.32
N ALA A 337 -5.04 -15.53 13.73
CA ALA A 337 -5.45 -15.78 15.11
C ALA A 337 -4.30 -15.62 16.14
N MET A 338 -3.17 -14.97 15.79
CA MET A 338 -2.10 -14.48 16.68
C MET A 338 -2.42 -13.11 17.29
N LYS A 339 -3.65 -12.61 17.18
CA LYS A 339 -4.04 -11.24 17.59
C LYS A 339 -3.78 -10.88 19.06
N LYS A 340 -3.33 -11.80 19.92
CA LYS A 340 -2.95 -11.49 21.32
C LYS A 340 -1.74 -12.27 21.88
N PHE A 341 -1.06 -13.11 21.11
CA PHE A 341 -0.33 -14.21 21.75
C PHE A 341 1.14 -14.48 21.34
N VAL A 342 1.77 -13.75 20.41
CA VAL A 342 3.18 -14.04 20.01
C VAL A 342 4.05 -12.76 19.96
N GLN A 343 3.70 -11.73 20.72
CA GLN A 343 4.30 -10.39 20.56
C GLN A 343 5.75 -10.33 21.08
N LEU A 344 6.04 -11.03 22.18
CA LEU A 344 7.39 -11.05 22.75
C LEU A 344 8.33 -11.92 21.91
N SER A 345 7.81 -12.99 21.32
CA SER A 345 8.57 -13.88 20.43
C SER A 345 9.07 -13.14 19.18
N PHE A 346 8.21 -12.31 18.56
CA PHE A 346 8.65 -11.46 17.45
C PHE A 346 9.69 -10.42 17.88
N ALA A 347 9.52 -9.81 19.05
CA ALA A 347 10.50 -8.85 19.57
C ALA A 347 11.85 -9.53 19.82
N ALA A 348 11.87 -10.73 20.42
CA ALA A 348 13.08 -11.51 20.64
C ALA A 348 13.77 -11.85 19.31
N PHE A 349 13.00 -12.29 18.30
CA PHE A 349 13.51 -12.52 16.94
C PHE A 349 14.14 -11.26 16.34
N HIS A 350 13.48 -10.11 16.43
CA HIS A 350 14.01 -8.83 15.92
C HIS A 350 15.32 -8.41 16.60
N PHE A 351 15.44 -8.60 17.92
CA PHE A 351 16.70 -8.32 18.63
C PHE A 351 17.82 -9.28 18.23
N THR A 352 17.51 -10.56 18.01
CA THR A 352 18.47 -11.55 17.51
C THR A 352 18.96 -11.19 16.10
N VAL A 353 18.07 -10.82 15.18
CA VAL A 353 18.45 -10.38 13.83
C VAL A 353 19.29 -9.10 13.88
N THR A 354 18.89 -8.14 14.72
CA THR A 354 19.66 -6.89 14.92
C THR A 354 21.07 -7.20 15.42
N TRP A 355 21.21 -8.11 16.39
CA TRP A 355 22.51 -8.54 16.90
C TRP A 355 23.34 -9.24 15.82
N LEU A 356 22.76 -10.19 15.07
CA LEU A 356 23.45 -10.91 14.00
C LEU A 356 23.98 -9.95 12.93
N ALA A 357 23.16 -9.01 12.48
CA ALA A 357 23.57 -8.04 11.47
C ALA A 357 24.69 -7.11 11.96
N LEU A 358 24.57 -6.56 13.18
CA LEU A 358 25.62 -5.73 13.76
C LEU A 358 26.91 -6.54 13.98
N TRP A 359 26.79 -7.81 14.36
CA TRP A 359 27.94 -8.70 14.50
C TRP A 359 28.63 -8.96 13.16
N VAL A 360 27.87 -9.25 12.09
CA VAL A 360 28.43 -9.43 10.74
C VAL A 360 29.13 -8.16 10.25
N VAL A 361 28.47 -7.00 10.39
CA VAL A 361 29.00 -5.71 9.92
C VAL A 361 30.21 -5.24 10.75
N SER A 362 30.38 -5.76 11.97
CA SER A 362 31.55 -5.51 12.83
C SER A 362 32.79 -6.35 12.49
N ARG A 363 32.68 -7.36 11.60
CA ARG A 363 33.81 -8.21 11.20
C ARG A 363 34.76 -7.49 10.25
N ASP A 364 36.02 -7.92 10.26
CA ASP A 364 37.14 -7.31 9.51
C ASP A 364 36.90 -7.20 8.00
N HIS A 365 36.02 -8.04 7.43
CA HIS A 365 35.64 -7.98 6.01
C HIS A 365 34.79 -6.75 5.63
N PHE A 366 33.99 -6.22 6.56
CA PHE A 366 33.13 -5.05 6.33
C PHE A 366 33.63 -3.80 7.07
N ALA A 367 34.27 -3.97 8.24
CA ALA A 367 34.94 -2.94 9.03
C ALA A 367 34.17 -1.62 9.26
N PHE A 368 32.84 -1.67 9.30
CA PHE A 368 32.01 -0.46 9.44
C PHE A 368 32.16 0.23 10.80
N PHE A 369 32.42 -0.55 11.85
CA PHE A 369 32.79 -0.06 13.18
C PHE A 369 33.59 -1.10 13.95
N THR A 370 34.51 -0.67 14.81
CA THR A 370 35.29 -1.58 15.68
C THR A 370 34.44 -2.00 16.89
N PRO A 371 34.17 -3.30 17.12
CA PRO A 371 33.39 -3.72 18.27
C PRO A 371 34.13 -3.46 19.59
N LYS A 372 33.42 -2.93 20.59
CA LYS A 372 33.92 -2.73 21.96
C LYS A 372 33.09 -3.56 22.91
N HIS A 373 33.72 -4.51 23.59
CA HIS A 373 33.06 -5.38 24.55
C HIS A 373 32.84 -4.64 25.88
N VAL A 374 31.64 -4.79 26.43
CA VAL A 374 31.29 -4.28 27.74
C VAL A 374 30.79 -5.42 28.62
N SER A 375 31.06 -5.37 29.92
CA SER A 375 30.67 -6.43 30.84
C SER A 375 29.14 -6.56 30.95
N LEU A 376 28.66 -7.80 31.09
CA LEU A 376 27.24 -8.12 31.16
C LEU A 376 26.55 -7.42 32.34
N THR A 377 27.22 -7.32 33.49
CA THR A 377 26.69 -6.67 34.70
C THR A 377 26.45 -5.17 34.49
N GLN A 378 27.28 -4.53 33.67
CA GLN A 378 27.08 -3.13 33.30
C GLN A 378 25.93 -2.98 32.30
N MET A 379 25.74 -3.92 31.37
CA MET A 379 24.66 -3.85 30.37
C MET A 379 23.29 -4.28 30.90
N LEU A 380 23.24 -5.05 31.98
CA LEU A 380 22.02 -5.64 32.51
C LEU A 380 20.92 -4.60 32.85
N PRO A 381 21.19 -3.47 33.53
CA PRO A 381 20.15 -2.48 33.82
C PRO A 381 19.50 -1.91 32.56
N LEU A 382 20.30 -1.61 31.54
CA LEU A 382 19.81 -1.08 30.27
C LEU A 382 18.96 -2.11 29.52
N SER A 383 19.39 -3.38 29.49
CA SER A 383 18.63 -4.47 28.86
C SER A 383 17.32 -4.78 29.61
N VAL A 384 17.32 -4.74 30.94
CA VAL A 384 16.09 -4.89 31.74
C VAL A 384 15.11 -3.77 31.45
N ALA A 385 15.56 -2.51 31.43
CA ALA A 385 14.72 -1.38 31.05
C ALA A 385 14.15 -1.54 29.64
N MET A 386 14.95 -2.04 28.69
CA MET A 386 14.48 -2.32 27.33
C MET A 386 13.39 -3.40 27.30
N THR A 387 13.62 -4.53 27.98
CA THR A 387 12.66 -5.62 28.02
C THR A 387 11.33 -5.14 28.62
N LEU A 388 11.36 -4.40 29.74
CA LEU A 388 10.15 -3.87 30.38
C LEU A 388 9.45 -2.80 29.52
N ASN A 389 10.21 -1.98 28.80
CA ASN A 389 9.72 -1.03 27.79
C ASN A 389 8.98 -1.74 26.63
N ILE A 390 9.25 -3.00 26.34
CA ILE A 390 8.50 -3.78 25.35
C ILE A 390 7.27 -4.43 25.99
N VAL A 391 7.45 -5.06 27.15
CA VAL A 391 6.43 -5.88 27.82
C VAL A 391 5.23 -5.03 28.25
N PHE A 392 5.44 -3.95 29.00
CA PHE A 392 4.32 -3.19 29.58
C PHE A 392 3.45 -2.48 28.53
N PRO A 393 4.00 -1.82 27.49
CA PRO A 393 3.19 -1.28 26.42
C PRO A 393 2.40 -2.35 25.65
N ASN A 394 2.97 -3.54 25.44
CA ASN A 394 2.27 -4.63 24.76
C ASN A 394 1.13 -5.20 25.61
N LEU A 395 1.34 -5.37 26.92
CA LEU A 395 0.30 -5.73 27.88
C LEU A 395 -0.80 -4.66 27.94
N SER A 396 -0.43 -3.38 27.98
CA SER A 396 -1.39 -2.26 27.96
C SER A 396 -2.31 -2.36 26.75
N LEU A 397 -1.77 -2.55 25.53
CA LEU A 397 -2.56 -2.70 24.31
C LEU A 397 -3.53 -3.89 24.35
N ALA A 398 -3.20 -4.97 25.07
CA ALA A 398 -4.10 -6.11 25.24
C ALA A 398 -5.35 -5.74 26.05
N TYR A 399 -5.21 -4.83 27.03
CA TYR A 399 -6.21 -4.46 28.03
C TYR A 399 -6.80 -3.04 27.87
N SER A 400 -6.32 -2.26 26.91
CA SER A 400 -6.78 -0.89 26.62
C SER A 400 -7.31 -0.71 25.19
N THR A 401 -7.84 0.49 24.92
CA THR A 401 -8.09 0.94 23.54
C THR A 401 -6.78 1.33 22.86
N ILE A 402 -6.77 1.33 21.53
CA ILE A 402 -5.63 1.80 20.73
C ILE A 402 -5.43 3.30 20.96
N THR A 403 -6.53 4.07 21.00
CA THR A 403 -6.53 5.52 21.22
C THR A 403 -5.85 5.88 22.55
N PHE A 404 -6.28 5.27 23.66
CA PHE A 404 -5.65 5.48 24.97
C PHE A 404 -4.18 5.07 24.97
N TYR A 405 -3.86 3.89 24.44
CA TYR A 405 -2.48 3.40 24.36
C TYR A 405 -1.53 4.37 23.65
N GLN A 406 -1.95 4.93 22.52
CA GLN A 406 -1.12 5.85 21.76
C GLN A 406 -1.00 7.19 22.48
N ILE A 407 -2.10 7.72 23.02
CA ILE A 407 -2.09 9.01 23.72
C ILE A 407 -1.27 8.93 25.02
N ALA A 408 -1.30 7.80 25.74
CA ALA A 408 -0.45 7.57 26.91
C ALA A 408 1.05 7.68 26.58
N ARG A 409 1.49 7.31 25.36
CA ARG A 409 2.90 7.48 24.94
C ARG A 409 3.33 8.95 24.87
N VAL A 410 2.40 9.89 24.76
CA VAL A 410 2.73 11.33 24.81
C VAL A 410 3.39 11.68 26.15
N LEU A 411 3.02 11.00 27.23
CA LEU A 411 3.61 11.18 28.57
C LEU A 411 5.07 10.74 28.68
N VAL A 412 5.63 10.07 27.68
CA VAL A 412 7.05 9.72 27.66
C VAL A 412 7.92 10.98 27.62
N THR A 413 7.55 12.01 26.86
CA THR A 413 8.36 13.26 26.83
C THR A 413 8.44 13.98 28.16
N PRO A 414 7.34 14.27 28.88
CA PRO A 414 7.43 14.90 30.18
C PRO A 414 8.16 14.01 31.20
N CYS A 415 8.01 12.69 31.11
CA CYS A 415 8.74 11.79 32.00
C CYS A 415 10.25 11.75 31.69
N VAL A 416 10.66 11.69 30.42
CA VAL A 416 12.07 11.83 29.99
C VAL A 416 12.64 13.16 30.44
N ALA A 417 11.90 14.25 30.23
CA ALA A 417 12.23 15.59 30.67
C ALA A 417 12.52 15.68 32.18
N ILE A 418 11.64 15.12 33.01
CA ILE A 418 11.79 15.08 34.46
C ILE A 418 13.00 14.24 34.86
N ILE A 419 13.21 13.07 34.25
CA ILE A 419 14.34 12.20 34.55
C ILE A 419 15.66 12.89 34.18
N ASP A 420 15.76 13.50 32.99
CA ASP A 420 16.94 14.24 32.54
C ASP A 420 17.25 15.44 33.46
N TYR A 421 16.21 16.15 33.92
CA TYR A 421 16.38 17.25 34.85
C TYR A 421 16.84 16.79 36.23
N VAL A 422 16.17 15.79 36.82
CA VAL A 422 16.44 15.33 38.20
C VAL A 422 17.76 14.57 38.31
N PHE A 423 18.07 13.68 37.37
CA PHE A 423 19.24 12.80 37.47
C PHE A 423 20.49 13.32 36.74
N TYR A 424 20.30 14.14 35.70
CA TYR A 424 21.40 14.61 34.85
C TYR A 424 21.53 16.13 34.81
N SER A 425 20.69 16.87 35.55
CA SER A 425 20.71 18.34 35.63
C SER A 425 20.61 19.04 34.26
N VAL A 426 19.98 18.39 33.29
CA VAL A 426 19.73 18.97 31.96
C VAL A 426 18.45 19.81 32.04
N SER A 427 18.59 21.13 31.92
CA SER A 427 17.45 22.04 31.93
C SER A 427 16.84 22.21 30.54
N MET A 428 15.54 22.50 30.50
CA MET A 428 14.78 22.81 29.30
C MET A 428 14.21 24.23 29.37
N SER A 429 13.90 24.79 28.19
CA SER A 429 13.30 26.11 28.11
C SER A 429 11.94 26.14 28.80
N GLY A 430 11.60 27.27 29.44
CA GLY A 430 10.30 27.42 30.12
C GLY A 430 9.10 27.28 29.18
N ILE A 431 9.30 27.60 27.90
CA ILE A 431 8.30 27.38 26.85
C ILE A 431 8.05 25.87 26.67
N ALA A 432 9.10 25.06 26.51
CA ALA A 432 8.97 23.60 26.42
C ALA A 432 8.33 22.99 27.67
N ALA A 433 8.65 23.50 28.87
CA ALA A 433 7.99 23.04 30.10
C ALA A 433 6.47 23.32 30.08
N SER A 434 6.05 24.49 29.58
CA SER A 434 4.63 24.84 29.49
C SER A 434 3.84 23.95 28.52
N THR A 435 4.47 23.52 27.43
CA THR A 435 3.82 22.69 26.40
C THR A 435 3.62 21.25 26.87
N LEU A 436 4.55 20.75 27.69
CA LEU A 436 4.43 19.46 28.39
C LEU A 436 3.26 19.43 29.39
N VAL A 437 3.00 20.53 30.11
CA VAL A 437 1.84 20.62 31.01
C VAL A 437 0.54 20.50 30.23
N VAL A 438 0.43 21.19 29.09
CA VAL A 438 -0.74 21.10 28.20
C VAL A 438 -0.91 19.67 27.66
N ALA A 439 0.18 19.02 27.26
CA ALA A 439 0.17 17.65 26.79
C ALA A 439 -0.35 16.68 27.87
N CYS A 440 0.11 16.82 29.13
CA CYS A 440 -0.36 16.04 30.26
C CYS A 440 -1.88 16.20 30.50
N LEU A 441 -2.39 17.44 30.47
CA LEU A 441 -3.83 17.71 30.63
C LEU A 441 -4.67 17.02 29.55
N GLY A 442 -4.22 17.06 28.30
CA GLY A 442 -4.88 16.37 27.19
C GLY A 442 -4.96 14.85 27.39
N VAL A 443 -3.85 14.24 27.81
CA VAL A 443 -3.80 12.79 28.10
C VAL A 443 -4.72 12.44 29.28
N THR A 444 -4.72 13.24 30.35
CA THR A 444 -5.61 13.03 31.50
C THR A 444 -7.08 13.09 31.10
N MET A 445 -7.46 14.06 30.26
CA MET A 445 -8.82 14.20 29.75
C MET A 445 -9.24 12.98 28.92
N VAL A 446 -8.38 12.52 28.01
CA VAL A 446 -8.64 11.31 27.20
C VAL A 446 -8.79 10.08 28.09
N SER A 447 -7.89 9.90 29.06
CA SER A 447 -7.93 8.80 30.02
C SER A 447 -9.27 8.77 30.76
N TYR A 448 -9.73 9.94 31.23
CA TYR A 448 -11.00 10.05 31.96
C TYR A 448 -12.21 9.66 31.12
N TYR A 449 -12.30 10.15 29.88
CA TYR A 449 -13.45 9.89 29.01
C TYR A 449 -13.43 8.50 28.36
N ASP A 450 -12.25 7.93 28.06
CA ASP A 450 -12.14 6.59 27.45
C ASP A 450 -12.29 5.44 28.47
N SER A 451 -12.17 5.73 29.77
CA SER A 451 -12.39 4.77 30.86
C SER A 451 -13.83 4.74 31.39
N ARG A 452 -14.70 5.67 30.97
CA ARG A 452 -16.12 5.66 31.35
C ARG A 452 -16.88 4.59 30.56
N PRO A 453 -17.76 3.80 31.20
CA PRO A 453 -18.60 2.85 30.49
C PRO A 453 -19.57 3.60 29.56
N SER A 454 -19.53 3.28 28.27
CA SER A 454 -20.47 3.78 27.25
C SER A 454 -21.72 2.89 27.22
N ASN A 455 -22.89 3.48 26.94
CA ASN A 455 -24.16 2.74 26.81
C ASN A 455 -24.21 1.83 25.56
N ASP A 456 -23.25 1.94 24.64
CA ASP A 456 -23.09 1.06 23.48
C ASP A 456 -22.11 -0.09 23.79
N ALA A 457 -22.63 -1.32 23.78
CA ALA A 457 -21.86 -2.55 24.03
C ALA A 457 -20.77 -2.86 22.97
N ASN A 458 -20.77 -2.14 21.85
CA ASN A 458 -19.81 -2.30 20.75
C ASN A 458 -18.56 -1.42 20.88
N VAL A 459 -18.50 -0.50 21.84
CA VAL A 459 -17.34 0.37 22.05
C VAL A 459 -16.42 -0.24 23.09
N LYS A 460 -15.27 -0.78 22.66
CA LYS A 460 -14.22 -1.24 23.57
C LYS A 460 -13.76 -0.06 24.45
N THR A 461 -13.93 -0.18 25.76
CA THR A 461 -13.46 0.79 26.76
C THR A 461 -12.15 0.32 27.39
N THR A 462 -11.36 1.25 27.92
CA THR A 462 -10.08 0.93 28.55
C THR A 462 -10.29 0.39 29.97
N SER A 463 -9.76 -0.81 30.25
CA SER A 463 -9.82 -1.38 31.61
C SER A 463 -8.84 -0.70 32.57
N GLN A 464 -9.13 -0.72 33.87
CA GLN A 464 -8.25 -0.17 34.92
C GLN A 464 -6.84 -0.80 34.89
N ILE A 465 -6.75 -2.10 34.62
CA ILE A 465 -5.48 -2.84 34.49
C ILE A 465 -4.68 -2.33 33.28
N GLY A 466 -5.36 -2.01 32.16
CA GLY A 466 -4.72 -1.43 30.97
C GLY A 466 -4.09 -0.06 31.21
N ILE A 467 -4.68 0.76 32.10
CA ILE A 467 -4.14 2.06 32.51
C ILE A 467 -2.85 1.88 33.31
N VAL A 468 -2.86 0.97 34.29
CA VAL A 468 -1.67 0.68 35.11
C VAL A 468 -0.51 0.23 34.23
N PHE A 469 -0.75 -0.71 33.31
CA PHE A 469 0.28 -1.15 32.36
C PHE A 469 0.75 -0.04 31.41
N ALA A 470 -0.13 0.88 31.00
CA ALA A 470 0.26 2.03 30.19
C ALA A 470 1.22 2.95 30.94
N LEU A 471 0.91 3.30 32.18
CA LEU A 471 1.72 4.18 33.02
C LEU A 471 3.08 3.55 33.36
N MET A 472 3.10 2.26 33.69
CA MET A 472 4.36 1.52 33.86
C MET A 472 5.18 1.52 32.56
N GLY A 473 4.51 1.32 31.42
CA GLY A 473 5.12 1.40 30.10
C GLY A 473 5.75 2.76 29.82
N VAL A 474 5.08 3.87 30.18
CA VAL A 474 5.61 5.23 30.07
C VAL A 474 6.89 5.40 30.89
N VAL A 475 6.90 4.94 32.14
CA VAL A 475 8.06 5.04 33.03
C VAL A 475 9.25 4.29 32.46
N PHE A 476 9.08 3.01 32.09
CA PHE A 476 10.19 2.21 31.54
C PHE A 476 10.63 2.68 30.16
N SER A 477 9.72 3.18 29.32
CA SER A 477 10.08 3.82 28.04
C SER A 477 10.99 5.02 28.28
N SER A 478 10.62 5.87 29.23
CA SER A 478 11.34 7.11 29.52
C SER A 478 12.72 6.83 30.13
N LEU A 479 12.77 5.89 31.07
CA LEU A 479 14.01 5.42 31.67
C LEU A 479 14.96 4.85 30.62
N TYR A 480 14.44 4.02 29.71
CA TYR A 480 15.22 3.43 28.64
C TYR A 480 15.77 4.50 27.68
N THR A 481 14.94 5.46 27.25
CA THR A 481 15.38 6.56 26.36
C THR A 481 16.49 7.39 26.98
N VAL A 482 16.39 7.74 28.26
CA VAL A 482 17.45 8.48 28.97
C VAL A 482 18.71 7.63 29.14
N TRP A 483 18.54 6.37 29.52
CA TRP A 483 19.68 5.47 29.76
C TRP A 483 20.46 5.14 28.50
N ILE A 484 19.85 5.10 27.30
CA ILE A 484 20.61 4.97 26.05
C ILE A 484 21.65 6.10 25.94
N ALA A 485 21.23 7.35 26.14
CA ALA A 485 22.13 8.50 26.06
C ALA A 485 23.17 8.50 27.19
N ALA A 486 22.75 8.17 28.41
CA ALA A 486 23.64 8.13 29.57
C ALA A 486 24.71 7.03 29.47
N PHE A 487 24.33 5.81 29.07
CA PHE A 487 25.25 4.68 28.92
C PHE A 487 26.22 4.88 27.76
N ARG A 488 25.77 5.47 26.65
CA ARG A 488 26.64 5.86 25.54
C ARG A 488 27.76 6.78 26.02
N LYS A 489 27.42 7.83 26.79
CA LYS A 489 28.38 8.78 27.37
C LYS A 489 29.28 8.12 28.41
N LYS A 490 28.70 7.36 29.34
CA LYS A 490 29.41 6.70 30.45
C LYS A 490 30.45 5.68 29.98
N LEU A 491 30.12 4.90 28.96
CA LEU A 491 30.98 3.83 28.44
C LEU A 491 31.89 4.31 27.29
N ASN A 492 31.68 5.54 26.82
CA ASN A 492 32.35 6.13 25.65
C ASN A 492 32.33 5.17 24.45
N ILE A 493 31.12 4.84 24.00
CA ILE A 493 30.86 3.92 22.88
C ILE A 493 29.87 4.52 21.89
N SER A 494 29.88 4.05 20.64
CA SER A 494 28.92 4.46 19.62
C SER A 494 27.54 3.82 19.85
N SER A 495 26.51 4.37 19.19
CA SER A 495 25.15 3.82 19.21
C SER A 495 25.09 2.36 18.74
N MET A 496 25.84 2.04 17.68
CA MET A 496 25.91 0.69 17.13
C MET A 496 26.63 -0.28 18.06
N GLN A 497 27.70 0.17 18.73
CA GLN A 497 28.42 -0.64 19.73
C GLN A 497 27.56 -0.90 20.97
N LEU A 498 26.81 0.10 21.45
CA LEU A 498 25.89 -0.06 22.58
C LEU A 498 24.79 -1.08 22.23
N LEU A 499 24.18 -0.95 21.05
CA LEU A 499 23.14 -1.86 20.58
C LEU A 499 23.67 -3.29 20.38
N LEU A 500 24.90 -3.46 19.84
CA LEU A 500 25.54 -4.77 19.67
C LEU A 500 25.68 -5.52 21.01
N ASN A 501 26.02 -4.82 22.10
CA ASN A 501 26.15 -5.43 23.42
C ASN A 501 24.78 -5.64 24.12
N GLN A 502 23.79 -4.76 23.89
CA GLN A 502 22.49 -4.81 24.55
C GLN A 502 21.52 -5.81 23.90
N ALA A 503 21.50 -5.91 22.57
CA ALA A 503 20.55 -6.70 21.79
C ALA A 503 20.49 -8.20 22.19
N PRO A 504 21.61 -8.94 22.33
CA PRO A 504 21.56 -10.36 22.69
C PRO A 504 21.04 -10.57 24.12
N LEU A 505 21.38 -9.67 25.05
CA LEU A 505 20.90 -9.73 26.43
C LEU A 505 19.40 -9.43 26.51
N SER A 506 18.92 -8.46 25.73
CA SER A 506 17.49 -8.12 25.62
C SER A 506 16.68 -9.27 25.01
N ALA A 507 17.21 -9.92 23.97
CA ALA A 507 16.59 -11.11 23.37
C ALA A 507 16.49 -12.26 24.37
N PHE A 508 17.55 -12.53 25.14
CA PHE A 508 17.55 -13.57 26.18
C PHE A 508 16.51 -13.31 27.29
N LEU A 509 16.45 -12.07 27.79
CA LEU A 509 15.44 -11.68 28.79
C LEU A 509 14.01 -11.80 28.26
N LEU A 510 13.78 -11.46 26.98
CA LEU A 510 12.48 -11.65 26.34
C LEU A 510 12.14 -13.14 26.20
N LEU A 511 13.08 -13.98 25.79
CA LEU A 511 12.90 -15.45 25.69
C LEU A 511 12.46 -16.06 27.02
N TYR A 512 12.98 -15.56 28.15
CA TYR A 512 12.56 -16.00 29.48
C TYR A 512 11.10 -15.64 29.81
N LEU A 513 10.62 -14.48 29.33
CA LEU A 513 9.26 -14.00 29.60
C LEU A 513 8.20 -14.57 28.63
N ILE A 514 8.61 -15.08 27.47
CA ILE A 514 7.72 -15.63 26.45
C ILE A 514 6.73 -16.66 27.03
N PRO A 515 7.12 -17.69 27.80
CA PRO A 515 6.18 -18.71 28.25
C PRO A 515 5.08 -18.19 29.17
N TRP A 516 5.25 -16.99 29.75
CA TRP A 516 4.32 -16.40 30.71
C TRP A 516 3.41 -15.35 30.07
N VAL A 517 3.74 -14.87 28.87
CA VAL A 517 3.06 -13.76 28.20
C VAL A 517 2.50 -14.15 26.82
N ASP A 518 3.23 -14.97 26.07
CA ASP A 518 2.86 -15.43 24.73
C ASP A 518 2.20 -16.83 24.80
N ASN A 519 1.15 -17.06 24.00
CA ASN A 519 0.55 -18.37 23.74
C ASN A 519 0.79 -18.78 22.28
N PHE A 520 1.47 -19.89 22.05
CA PHE A 520 1.81 -20.33 20.70
C PHE A 520 0.61 -20.99 19.99
N PRO A 521 0.25 -20.58 18.76
CA PRO A 521 -0.71 -21.31 17.94
C PRO A 521 -0.12 -22.64 17.45
N VAL A 522 -0.98 -23.59 17.06
CA VAL A 522 -0.58 -24.87 16.46
C VAL A 522 0.10 -24.60 15.11
N ILE A 523 1.31 -25.11 14.91
CA ILE A 523 2.24 -24.75 13.81
C ILE A 523 1.72 -25.16 12.41
N ASN A 524 0.75 -26.06 12.33
CA ASN A 524 0.32 -26.71 11.09
C ASN A 524 -0.57 -25.85 10.17
N ASP A 525 -1.02 -24.66 10.59
CA ASP A 525 -1.91 -23.78 9.81
C ASP A 525 -1.18 -22.61 9.10
N ILE A 526 0.16 -22.56 9.16
CA ILE A 526 0.94 -21.40 8.69
C ILE A 526 1.40 -21.60 7.24
N SER A 527 0.71 -20.95 6.30
CA SER A 527 1.07 -20.92 4.86
C SER A 527 2.50 -20.41 4.60
N ILE A 528 3.16 -20.94 3.56
CA ILE A 528 4.54 -20.64 3.14
C ILE A 528 4.81 -19.13 2.96
N SER A 529 3.81 -18.35 2.55
CA SER A 529 3.90 -16.89 2.43
C SER A 529 4.23 -16.18 3.75
N HIS A 530 3.76 -16.70 4.89
CA HIS A 530 4.07 -16.15 6.20
C HIS A 530 5.52 -16.39 6.61
N TRP A 531 6.12 -17.50 6.16
CA TRP A 531 7.53 -17.83 6.44
C TRP A 531 8.51 -16.87 5.76
N ILE A 532 8.12 -16.25 4.63
CA ILE A 532 8.92 -15.25 3.92
C ILE A 532 8.79 -13.86 4.57
N LEU A 533 7.63 -13.52 5.16
CA LEU A 533 7.41 -12.23 5.83
C LEU A 533 8.18 -12.11 7.16
N ILE A 534 8.43 -13.22 7.85
CA ILE A 534 9.18 -13.24 9.11
C ILE A 534 10.59 -12.67 8.95
N PRO A 535 11.48 -13.18 8.04
CA PRO A 535 12.82 -12.63 7.87
C PRO A 535 12.81 -11.17 7.38
N PHE A 536 11.86 -10.81 6.50
CA PHE A 536 11.71 -9.42 6.06
C PHE A 536 11.39 -8.47 7.22
N SER A 537 10.52 -8.89 8.15
CA SER A 537 10.25 -8.13 9.38
C SER A 537 11.50 -7.92 10.24
N GLY A 538 12.41 -8.90 10.25
CA GLY A 538 13.69 -8.83 10.97
C GLY A 538 14.62 -7.75 10.42
N ILE A 539 14.75 -7.68 9.08
CA ILE A 539 15.58 -6.67 8.41
C ILE A 539 15.08 -5.26 8.73
N LEU A 540 13.77 -5.07 8.67
CA LEU A 540 13.19 -3.76 8.93
C LEU A 540 13.27 -3.36 10.41
N ALA A 541 13.04 -4.31 11.32
CA ALA A 541 13.17 -4.06 12.75
C ALA A 541 14.61 -3.69 13.14
N MET A 542 15.61 -4.32 12.50
CA MET A 542 17.01 -3.94 12.64
C MET A 542 17.24 -2.46 12.27
N LEU A 543 16.76 -2.01 11.11
CA LEU A 543 16.89 -0.61 10.68
C LEU A 543 16.25 0.36 11.69
N ILE A 544 15.09 -0.03 12.25
CA ILE A 544 14.40 0.76 13.27
C ILE A 544 15.23 0.87 14.55
N ASN A 545 15.75 -0.25 15.04
CA ASN A 545 16.56 -0.28 16.26
C ASN A 545 17.83 0.57 16.12
N ILE A 546 18.52 0.48 14.97
CA ILE A 546 19.71 1.28 14.69
C ILE A 546 19.35 2.77 14.65
N SER A 547 18.31 3.15 13.92
CA SER A 547 17.87 4.54 13.80
C SER A 547 17.45 5.15 15.14
N GLN A 548 16.77 4.39 16.01
CA GLN A 548 16.37 4.88 17.33
C GLN A 548 17.58 5.32 18.17
N PHE A 549 18.63 4.49 18.22
CA PHE A 549 19.84 4.82 18.98
C PHE A 549 20.63 5.96 18.34
N PHE A 550 20.59 6.08 17.01
CA PHE A 550 21.21 7.19 16.30
C PHE A 550 20.50 8.52 16.59
N ILE A 551 19.17 8.56 16.49
CA ILE A 551 18.39 9.77 16.78
C ILE A 551 18.59 10.22 18.23
N ILE A 552 18.55 9.31 19.20
CA ILE A 552 18.79 9.63 20.61
C ILE A 552 20.22 10.18 20.83
N ALA A 553 21.19 9.61 20.13
CA ALA A 553 22.59 10.01 20.24
C ALA A 553 22.87 11.40 19.68
N GLU A 554 22.24 11.76 18.55
CA GLU A 554 22.49 13.02 17.85
C GLU A 554 21.60 14.17 18.35
N THR A 555 20.34 13.89 18.66
CA THR A 555 19.35 14.93 19.03
C THR A 555 19.10 15.02 20.53
N GLY A 556 19.48 13.99 21.29
CA GLY A 556 19.24 13.88 22.72
C GLY A 556 17.92 13.18 23.10
N PRO A 557 17.76 12.77 24.38
CA PRO A 557 16.61 11.99 24.83
C PRO A 557 15.27 12.69 24.58
N VAL A 558 15.11 13.95 25.02
CA VAL A 558 13.85 14.70 24.89
C VAL A 558 13.48 14.91 23.41
N ALA A 559 14.40 15.38 22.57
CA ALA A 559 14.13 15.63 21.16
C ALA A 559 13.75 14.34 20.39
N SER A 560 14.37 13.21 20.73
CA SER A 560 14.03 11.90 20.14
C SER A 560 12.56 11.49 20.39
N THR A 561 12.00 11.87 21.55
CA THR A 561 10.60 11.56 21.88
C THR A 561 9.62 12.37 21.04
N VAL A 562 9.98 13.59 20.61
CA VAL A 562 9.17 14.42 19.72
C VAL A 562 9.04 13.77 18.33
N VAL A 563 10.13 13.21 17.80
CA VAL A 563 10.08 12.39 16.57
C VAL A 563 9.16 11.18 16.76
N GLY A 564 9.20 10.57 17.95
CA GLY A 564 8.27 9.52 18.36
C GLY A 564 6.81 9.95 18.41
N HIS A 565 6.52 11.21 18.71
CA HIS A 565 5.15 11.72 18.76
C HIS A 565 4.54 11.97 17.41
N SER A 566 5.32 12.40 16.41
CA SER A 566 4.84 12.49 15.03
C SER A 566 4.20 11.16 14.59
N LYS A 567 4.87 10.04 14.92
CA LYS A 567 4.36 8.68 14.71
C LYS A 567 3.08 8.39 15.50
N THR A 568 3.00 8.81 16.76
CA THR A 568 1.79 8.68 17.59
C THR A 568 0.61 9.45 16.99
N CYS A 569 0.83 10.68 16.52
CA CYS A 569 -0.19 11.52 15.89
C CYS A 569 -0.80 10.84 14.67
N THR A 570 0.05 10.33 13.76
CA THR A 570 -0.41 9.61 12.56
C THR A 570 -1.25 8.40 12.92
N ILE A 571 -0.84 7.61 13.93
CA ILE A 571 -1.59 6.42 14.33
C ILE A 571 -2.91 6.78 15.00
N VAL A 572 -2.95 7.83 15.82
CA VAL A 572 -4.19 8.25 16.46
C VAL A 572 -5.17 8.80 15.43
N VAL A 573 -4.70 9.63 14.48
CA VAL A 573 -5.53 10.15 13.38
C VAL A 573 -6.09 8.99 12.55
N LEU A 574 -5.24 8.02 12.18
CA LEU A 574 -5.65 6.84 11.43
C LEU A 574 -6.61 5.96 12.25
N SER A 575 -6.31 5.71 13.53
CA SER A 575 -7.16 4.91 14.42
C SER A 575 -8.51 5.56 14.59
N TRP A 576 -8.57 6.88 14.79
CA TRP A 576 -9.82 7.62 14.93
C TRP A 576 -10.63 7.60 13.64
N ALA A 577 -10.00 7.86 12.50
CA ALA A 577 -10.62 7.77 11.18
C ALA A 577 -11.25 6.40 10.90
N VAL A 578 -10.65 5.32 11.44
CA VAL A 578 -11.14 3.94 11.30
C VAL A 578 -12.14 3.54 12.40
N SER A 579 -12.12 4.18 13.57
CA SER A 579 -12.90 3.76 14.74
C SER A 579 -14.38 4.12 14.69
N GLY A 580 -14.81 4.98 13.75
CA GLY A 580 -16.22 5.38 13.62
C GLY A 580 -16.80 6.14 14.83
N ARG A 581 -15.94 6.65 15.74
CA ARG A 581 -16.40 7.42 16.91
C ARG A 581 -16.91 8.79 16.48
N ALA A 582 -18.07 9.20 17.01
CA ALA A 582 -18.68 10.49 16.70
C ALA A 582 -17.78 11.65 17.12
N ALA A 583 -17.74 12.71 16.30
CA ALA A 583 -16.94 13.92 16.55
C ALA A 583 -17.35 14.70 17.82
N THR A 584 -18.47 14.31 18.46
CA THR A 584 -19.02 14.90 19.69
C THR A 584 -18.45 14.29 20.98
N ASP A 585 -17.61 13.27 20.90
CA ASP A 585 -16.96 12.68 22.09
C ASP A 585 -15.95 13.66 22.70
N MET A 586 -16.13 14.00 23.98
CA MET A 586 -15.21 14.87 24.73
C MET A 586 -13.75 14.35 24.79
N SER A 587 -13.53 13.07 24.45
CA SER A 587 -12.18 12.50 24.26
C SER A 587 -11.42 13.13 23.08
N VAL A 588 -12.12 13.63 22.06
CA VAL A 588 -11.53 14.32 20.90
C VAL A 588 -10.91 15.65 21.33
N ILE A 589 -11.56 16.39 22.25
CA ILE A 589 -11.02 17.64 22.78
C ILE A 589 -9.72 17.36 23.54
N GLY A 590 -9.69 16.31 24.37
CA GLY A 590 -8.47 15.91 25.08
C GLY A 590 -7.34 15.53 24.13
N LEU A 591 -7.65 14.86 23.01
CA LEU A 591 -6.70 14.56 21.96
C LEU A 591 -6.14 15.83 21.30
N LEU A 592 -7.00 16.76 20.89
CA LEU A 592 -6.57 18.02 20.27
C LEU A 592 -5.68 18.84 21.22
N ILE A 593 -6.02 18.88 22.50
CA ILE A 593 -5.20 19.51 23.54
C ILE A 593 -3.84 18.82 23.63
N ALA A 594 -3.80 17.49 23.71
CA ALA A 594 -2.55 16.73 23.79
C ALA A 594 -1.64 16.98 22.58
N LEU A 595 -2.22 17.00 21.37
CA LEU A 595 -1.49 17.29 20.13
C LEU A 595 -0.99 18.73 20.07
N SER A 596 -1.81 19.70 20.51
CA SER A 596 -1.42 21.12 20.53
C SER A 596 -0.20 21.38 21.45
N GLY A 597 -0.06 20.60 22.52
CA GLY A 597 1.10 20.65 23.40
C GLY A 597 2.37 20.02 22.81
N ILE A 598 2.26 19.24 21.74
CA ILE A 598 3.43 18.61 21.08
C ILE A 598 3.99 19.51 19.97
N PHE A 599 3.14 20.26 19.27
CA PHE A 599 3.52 21.10 18.12
C PHE A 599 3.88 22.55 18.48
N ARG A 600 3.70 22.94 19.75
CA ARG A 600 4.20 24.21 20.30
C ARG A 600 5.57 24.01 20.93
#